data_AF-A0A0Q0I5N2-F1
#
_entry.id   AF-A0A0Q0I5N2-F1
#
_cell.length_a   1.000
_cell.length_b   1.000
_cell.length_c   1.000
_cell.angle_alpha   90.00
_cell.angle_beta   90.00
_cell.angle_gamma   90.00
#
_symmetry.space_group_name_H-M   'P 1'
#
loop_
_entity.id
_entity.type
_entity.pdbx_description
1 polymer ?
#
loop_
_entity_poly.entity_id
_entity_poly.type
_entity_poly.pdbx_seq_one_letter_code
_entity_poly.pdbx_strand_id
1 'polypeptide(L)'
;MLERCRSTAEPAGRYPLTLGGEQQAWYWQFFNQRLSPTIADLLAPVEPLPQACAELTVGCRIQVRLADQQVHAHLHATPETLLTLLRSAAWRARLKPLDERWSISTPLILGELSLTLEQLASLRPGDVLLPANCKFDSAGQGFLTLAGRQWAAQTDSQDQHLLLRLSHEEHSHHEY
;
A
#
# COMPACT_ATOMS: atom_id res chain seq x y z
N MET A 1 22.68 18.68 -3.20
CA MET A 1 23.15 17.76 -4.25
C MET A 1 22.18 16.59 -4.26
N LEU A 2 21.37 16.47 -5.33
CA LEU A 2 20.51 15.33 -5.75
C LEU A 2 19.33 14.98 -4.79
N GLU A 3 18.09 14.72 -5.21
CA GLU A 3 17.53 14.51 -6.55
C GLU A 3 16.01 14.75 -6.56
N ARG A 4 15.51 15.36 -7.64
CA ARG A 4 14.08 15.53 -7.93
C ARG A 4 13.52 14.21 -8.44
N CYS A 5 12.60 13.59 -7.71
CA CYS A 5 11.73 12.56 -8.25
C CYS A 5 10.72 13.19 -9.23
N ARG A 6 11.06 13.23 -10.52
CA ARG A 6 10.10 13.42 -11.60
C ARG A 6 9.42 12.08 -11.87
N SER A 7 8.23 11.88 -11.31
CA SER A 7 7.34 10.79 -11.74
C SER A 7 6.57 11.28 -12.96
N THR A 8 7.01 10.85 -14.14
CA THR A 8 6.34 11.10 -15.41
C THR A 8 5.24 10.06 -15.58
N ALA A 9 4.01 10.41 -15.22
CA ALA A 9 2.82 9.66 -15.64
C ALA A 9 2.15 10.46 -16.74
N GLU A 10 2.15 9.93 -17.97
CA GLU A 10 1.41 10.48 -19.11
C GLU A 10 -0.02 9.92 -19.10
N PRO A 11 -1.06 10.75 -18.90
CA PRO A 11 -2.41 10.41 -19.30
C PRO A 11 -2.68 10.92 -20.72
N ALA A 12 -3.50 10.21 -21.50
CA ALA A 12 -3.87 10.52 -22.88
C ALA A 12 -4.68 11.84 -23.00
N GLY A 13 -3.93 12.93 -22.90
CA GLY A 13 -4.18 14.23 -23.48
C GLY A 13 -2.81 14.70 -23.98
N ARG A 14 -2.77 15.45 -25.07
CA ARG A 14 -1.54 15.85 -25.77
C ARG A 14 -0.61 16.80 -24.97
N TYR A 15 -0.78 16.87 -23.65
CA TYR A 15 -0.04 17.70 -22.72
C TYR A 15 0.13 16.96 -21.39
N PRO A 16 1.37 16.81 -20.86
CA PRO A 16 1.54 16.40 -19.48
C PRO A 16 0.82 17.41 -18.58
N LEU A 17 0.00 16.94 -17.64
CA LEU A 17 -0.57 17.76 -16.56
C LEU A 17 0.52 18.11 -15.54
N THR A 18 1.61 18.75 -15.99
CA THR A 18 2.49 19.49 -15.09
C THR A 18 1.84 20.83 -14.85
N LEU A 19 1.15 20.95 -13.72
CA LEU A 19 0.67 22.23 -13.21
C LEU A 19 1.87 23.05 -12.73
N GLY A 20 2.64 23.60 -13.67
CA GLY A 20 3.54 24.70 -13.39
C GLY A 20 2.74 26.00 -13.46
N GLY A 21 2.45 26.62 -12.33
CA GLY A 21 1.72 27.89 -12.24
C GLY A 21 0.57 27.89 -11.23
N GLU A 22 -0.07 29.04 -11.07
CA GLU A 22 -1.25 29.19 -10.21
C GLU A 22 -2.44 28.37 -10.75
N GLN A 23 -3.12 27.65 -9.85
CA GLN A 23 -4.30 26.87 -10.16
C GLN A 23 -5.48 27.81 -10.47
N GLN A 24 -5.92 27.85 -11.73
CA GLN A 24 -7.04 28.69 -12.14
C GLN A 24 -8.33 27.88 -12.21
N ALA A 25 -9.39 28.33 -11.52
CA ALA A 25 -10.66 27.61 -11.43
C ALA A 25 -11.32 27.34 -12.81
N TRP A 26 -11.18 28.25 -13.77
CA TRP A 26 -11.75 28.11 -15.12
C TRP A 26 -11.16 26.91 -15.88
N TYR A 27 -9.90 26.54 -15.63
CA TYR A 27 -9.24 25.44 -16.33
C TYR A 27 -9.89 24.10 -15.96
N TRP A 28 -10.19 23.90 -14.68
CA TRP A 28 -10.81 22.69 -14.18
C TRP A 28 -12.27 22.58 -14.63
N GLN A 29 -13.00 23.70 -14.73
CA GLN A 29 -14.33 23.70 -15.35
C GLN A 29 -14.27 23.26 -16.82
N PHE A 30 -13.34 23.81 -17.60
CA PHE A 30 -13.15 23.41 -19.00
C PHE A 30 -12.72 21.94 -19.11
N PHE A 31 -11.81 21.48 -18.24
CA PHE A 31 -11.37 20.09 -18.21
C PHE A 31 -12.54 19.13 -17.98
N ASN A 32 -13.40 19.41 -16.98
CA ASN A 32 -14.59 18.60 -16.70
C ASN A 32 -15.57 18.58 -17.87
N GLN A 33 -15.73 19.69 -18.60
CA GLN A 33 -16.57 19.75 -19.81
C GLN A 33 -16.01 18.95 -21.00
N ARG A 34 -14.70 18.67 -21.02
CA ARG A 34 -14.03 17.92 -22.09
C ARG A 34 -13.96 16.42 -21.82
N LEU A 35 -14.35 15.97 -20.63
CA LEU A 35 -14.45 14.54 -20.32
C LEU A 35 -15.55 13.90 -21.18
N SER A 36 -15.30 12.69 -21.67
CA SER A 36 -16.37 11.89 -22.28
C SER A 36 -17.48 11.64 -21.24
N PRO A 37 -18.77 11.57 -21.61
CA PRO A 37 -19.87 11.40 -20.66
C PRO A 37 -19.64 10.27 -19.65
N THR A 38 -19.19 9.10 -20.13
CA THR A 38 -18.91 7.94 -19.26
C THR A 38 -17.82 8.19 -18.22
N ILE A 39 -16.82 9.01 -18.54
CA ILE A 39 -15.75 9.37 -17.59
C ILE A 39 -16.23 10.49 -16.66
N ALA A 40 -17.02 11.43 -17.18
CA ALA A 40 -17.61 12.50 -16.38
C ALA A 40 -18.55 11.93 -15.30
N ASP A 41 -19.43 10.98 -15.64
CA ASP A 41 -20.34 10.32 -14.69
C ASP A 41 -19.59 9.62 -13.54
N LEU A 42 -18.35 9.21 -13.77
CA LEU A 42 -17.54 8.50 -12.79
C LEU A 42 -16.66 9.43 -11.96
N LEU A 43 -16.01 10.39 -12.59
CA LEU A 43 -14.89 11.14 -12.00
C LEU A 43 -15.18 12.63 -11.84
N ALA A 44 -16.23 13.18 -12.46
CA ALA A 44 -16.54 14.60 -12.35
C ALA A 44 -17.32 14.91 -11.06
N PRO A 45 -17.11 16.09 -10.46
CA PRO A 45 -16.12 17.08 -10.85
C PRO A 45 -14.69 16.70 -10.40
N VAL A 46 -13.72 16.84 -11.31
CA VAL A 46 -12.29 16.75 -11.02
C VAL A 46 -11.76 18.14 -10.67
N GLU A 47 -11.19 18.28 -9.49
CA GLU A 47 -10.63 19.52 -8.98
C GLU A 47 -9.25 19.30 -8.37
N PRO A 48 -8.37 20.32 -8.36
CA PRO A 48 -7.05 20.20 -7.76
C PRO A 48 -7.22 20.12 -6.25
N LEU A 49 -6.60 19.12 -5.63
CA LEU A 49 -6.57 19.04 -4.18
C LEU A 49 -5.51 20.03 -3.65
N PRO A 50 -5.88 21.07 -2.88
CA PRO A 50 -4.94 22.11 -2.46
C PRO A 50 -3.91 21.62 -1.44
N GLN A 51 -4.17 20.50 -0.77
CA GLN A 51 -3.27 19.90 0.22
C GLN A 51 -3.42 18.39 0.26
N ALA A 52 -2.33 17.66 0.51
CA ALA A 52 -2.38 16.21 0.69
C ALA A 52 -3.30 15.86 1.87
N CYS A 53 -4.29 15.00 1.61
CA CYS A 53 -5.24 14.55 2.64
C CYS A 53 -4.51 13.70 3.69
N ALA A 54 -4.75 13.98 4.97
CA ALA A 54 -4.21 13.20 6.10
C ALA A 54 -4.99 11.90 6.35
N GLU A 55 -6.05 11.65 5.58
CA GLU A 55 -6.90 10.48 5.73
C GLU A 55 -6.25 9.22 5.16
N LEU A 56 -6.68 8.06 5.67
CA LEU A 56 -6.24 6.77 5.17
C LEU A 56 -6.73 6.60 3.73
N THR A 57 -5.81 6.66 2.77
CA THR A 57 -6.14 6.48 1.35
C THR A 57 -5.75 5.10 0.86
N VAL A 58 -6.61 4.54 0.01
CA VAL A 58 -6.32 3.31 -0.71
C VAL A 58 -5.85 3.69 -2.11
N GLY A 59 -4.66 3.20 -2.47
CA GLY A 59 -4.11 3.36 -3.82
C GLY A 59 -4.66 2.31 -4.77
N CYS A 60 -5.13 2.74 -5.94
CA CYS A 60 -5.52 1.85 -7.03
C CYS A 60 -4.94 2.33 -8.37
N ARG A 61 -4.79 1.39 -9.31
CA ARG A 61 -4.39 1.71 -10.68
C ARG A 61 -5.63 1.74 -11.56
N ILE A 62 -5.84 2.86 -12.23
CA ILE A 62 -6.88 3.01 -13.23
C ILE A 62 -6.25 2.82 -14.60
N GLN A 63 -6.88 1.98 -15.42
CA GLN A 63 -6.53 1.85 -16.83
C GLN A 63 -7.72 2.29 -17.69
N VAL A 64 -7.50 3.28 -18.53
CA VAL A 64 -8.48 3.73 -19.52
C VAL A 64 -8.00 3.28 -20.89
N ARG A 65 -8.89 2.65 -21.66
CA ARG A 65 -8.60 2.22 -23.04
C ARG A 65 -9.62 2.82 -23.98
N LEU A 66 -9.16 3.57 -24.97
CA LEU A 66 -9.97 4.15 -26.03
C LEU A 66 -9.40 3.71 -27.38
N ALA A 67 -10.12 2.83 -28.08
CA ALA A 67 -9.62 2.14 -29.27
C ALA A 67 -8.23 1.49 -28.98
N ASP A 68 -7.20 1.89 -29.72
CA ASP A 68 -5.83 1.39 -29.57
C ASP A 68 -4.99 2.19 -28.56
N GLN A 69 -5.55 3.26 -27.99
CA GLN A 69 -4.88 4.06 -26.97
C GLN A 69 -5.17 3.53 -25.58
N GLN A 70 -4.13 3.47 -24.75
CA GLN A 70 -4.22 3.07 -23.35
C GLN A 70 -3.52 4.08 -22.46
N VAL A 71 -4.13 4.33 -21.30
CA VAL A 71 -3.61 5.19 -20.25
C VAL A 71 -3.62 4.44 -18.96
N HIS A 72 -2.56 4.62 -18.18
CA HIS A 72 -2.50 4.17 -16.81
C HIS A 72 -2.32 5.37 -15.87
N ALA A 73 -3.14 5.41 -14.84
CA ALA A 73 -3.04 6.40 -13.78
C ALA A 73 -3.10 5.70 -12.42
N HIS A 74 -2.56 6.36 -11.40
CA HIS A 74 -2.76 5.98 -10.02
C HIS A 74 -3.80 6.91 -9.41
N LEU A 75 -4.78 6.34 -8.72
CA LEU A 75 -5.77 7.05 -7.93
C LEU A 75 -5.55 6.68 -6.46
N HIS A 76 -5.46 7.67 -5.60
CA HIS A 76 -5.53 7.50 -4.16
C HIS A 76 -6.83 8.16 -3.70
N ALA A 77 -7.67 7.40 -3.01
CA ALA A 77 -8.94 7.90 -2.50
C ALA A 77 -9.30 7.20 -1.20
N THR A 78 -10.25 7.77 -0.45
CA THR A 78 -10.78 7.10 0.74
C THR A 78 -11.53 5.82 0.33
N PRO A 79 -11.65 4.83 1.24
CA PRO A 79 -12.45 3.63 0.99
C PRO A 79 -13.88 3.95 0.51
N GLU A 80 -14.52 4.97 1.07
CA GLU A 80 -15.88 5.39 0.73
C GLU A 80 -15.97 5.91 -0.70
N THR A 81 -15.01 6.72 -1.14
CA THR A 81 -14.94 7.20 -2.52
C THR A 81 -14.73 6.04 -3.49
N LEU A 82 -13.82 5.10 -3.19
CA LEU A 82 -13.62 3.92 -4.03
C LEU A 82 -14.87 3.04 -4.11
N LEU A 83 -15.56 2.82 -3.00
CA LEU A 83 -16.82 2.08 -2.99
C LEU A 83 -17.91 2.78 -3.81
N THR A 84 -17.97 4.12 -3.75
CA THR A 84 -18.89 4.91 -4.56
C THR A 84 -18.58 4.77 -6.04
N LEU A 85 -17.30 4.87 -6.43
CA LEU A 85 -16.84 4.62 -7.79
C LEU A 85 -17.19 3.21 -8.28
N LEU A 86 -16.99 2.19 -7.44
CA LEU A 86 -17.34 0.80 -7.76
C LEU A 86 -18.85 0.56 -7.88
N ARG A 87 -19.70 1.46 -7.35
CA ARG A 87 -21.16 1.37 -7.44
C ARG A 87 -21.75 2.24 -8.56
N SER A 88 -21.03 3.28 -9.00
CA SER A 88 -21.55 4.25 -9.97
C SER A 88 -21.59 3.75 -11.42
N ALA A 89 -20.99 2.60 -11.72
CA ALA A 89 -21.10 1.96 -13.04
C ALA A 89 -21.26 0.44 -12.94
N ALA A 90 -21.68 -0.16 -14.06
CA ALA A 90 -21.78 -1.61 -14.22
C ALA A 90 -20.39 -2.25 -14.43
N TRP A 91 -19.54 -2.19 -13.40
CA TRP A 91 -18.21 -2.78 -13.44
C TRP A 91 -18.30 -4.30 -13.63
N ARG A 92 -17.54 -4.82 -14.60
CA ARG A 92 -17.35 -6.27 -14.73
C ARG A 92 -16.11 -6.68 -13.95
N ALA A 93 -16.32 -7.38 -12.84
CA ALA A 93 -15.23 -7.99 -12.08
C ALA A 93 -14.40 -8.89 -13.00
N ARG A 94 -13.08 -8.66 -13.02
CA ARG A 94 -12.12 -9.54 -13.70
C ARG A 94 -11.26 -10.21 -12.66
N LEU A 95 -11.51 -11.49 -12.45
CA LEU A 95 -10.62 -12.34 -11.68
C LEU A 95 -9.49 -12.76 -12.63
N LYS A 96 -8.29 -12.22 -12.39
CA LYS A 96 -7.07 -12.68 -13.06
C LYS A 96 -6.28 -13.50 -12.03
N PRO A 97 -5.79 -14.71 -12.37
CA PRO A 97 -4.90 -15.42 -11.47
C PRO A 97 -3.70 -14.53 -11.19
N LEU A 98 -3.32 -14.49 -9.91
CA LEU A 98 -2.10 -13.83 -9.49
C LEU A 98 -0.94 -14.60 -10.12
N ASP A 99 0.05 -13.87 -10.65
CA ASP A 99 1.26 -14.51 -11.18
C ASP A 99 1.97 -15.22 -10.03
N GLU A 100 2.38 -16.48 -10.23
CA GLU A 100 3.10 -17.27 -9.22
C GLU A 100 4.42 -16.61 -8.79
N ARG A 101 4.95 -15.69 -9.62
CA ARG A 101 6.13 -14.88 -9.31
C ARG A 101 5.86 -13.77 -8.30
N TRP A 102 4.61 -13.50 -7.96
CA TRP A 102 4.27 -12.45 -7.01
C TRP A 102 4.57 -12.90 -5.58
N SER A 103 5.74 -12.49 -5.08
CA SER A 103 6.19 -12.81 -3.71
C SER A 103 5.66 -11.79 -2.71
N ILE A 104 5.05 -12.27 -1.63
CA ILE A 104 4.75 -11.46 -0.45
C ILE A 104 5.89 -11.68 0.55
N SER A 105 6.60 -10.61 0.88
CA SER A 105 7.61 -10.64 1.93
C SER A 105 7.00 -10.13 3.23
N THR A 106 6.99 -10.95 4.26
CA THR A 106 6.58 -10.56 5.61
C THR A 106 7.78 -10.71 6.55
N PRO A 107 8.17 -9.66 7.29
CA PRO A 107 9.26 -9.77 8.24
C PRO A 107 8.88 -10.72 9.37
N LEU A 108 9.81 -11.61 9.74
CA LEU A 108 9.69 -12.43 10.94
C LEU A 108 10.14 -11.61 12.16
N ILE A 109 9.19 -11.16 12.96
CA ILE A 109 9.48 -10.42 14.19
C ILE A 109 9.81 -11.40 15.32
N LEU A 110 11.05 -11.36 15.81
CA LEU A 110 11.51 -12.23 16.90
C LEU A 110 11.14 -11.68 18.29
N GLY A 111 11.05 -10.35 18.41
CA GLY A 111 10.68 -9.69 19.64
C GLY A 111 10.64 -8.17 19.49
N GLU A 112 10.14 -7.52 20.53
CA GLU A 112 9.97 -6.08 20.60
C GLU A 112 10.72 -5.51 21.81
N LEU A 113 11.32 -4.34 21.63
CA LEU A 113 12.03 -3.59 22.67
C LEU A 113 11.78 -2.10 22.47
N SER A 114 11.51 -1.40 23.57
CA SER A 114 11.42 0.05 23.59
C SER A 114 12.69 0.64 24.18
N LEU A 115 13.32 1.56 23.44
CA LEU A 115 14.52 2.28 23.86
C LEU A 115 14.23 3.78 23.85
N THR A 116 14.83 4.51 24.78
CA THR A 116 14.86 5.98 24.70
C THR A 116 15.79 6.42 23.57
N LEU A 117 15.64 7.66 23.10
CA LEU A 117 16.50 8.21 22.06
C LEU A 117 17.98 8.22 22.48
N GLU A 118 18.26 8.48 23.75
CA GLU A 118 19.62 8.46 24.30
C GLU A 118 20.23 7.05 24.30
N GLN A 119 19.45 6.03 24.68
CA GLN A 119 19.88 4.64 24.66
C GLN A 119 20.15 4.16 23.22
N LEU A 120 19.27 4.53 22.29
CA LEU A 120 19.45 4.20 20.87
C LEU A 120 20.72 4.85 20.31
N ALA A 121 21.01 6.09 20.71
CA ALA A 121 22.20 6.82 20.29
C ALA A 121 23.50 6.29 20.92
N SER A 122 23.43 5.61 22.07
CA SER A 122 24.61 5.06 22.74
C SER A 122 25.03 3.67 22.26
N LEU A 123 24.22 3.00 21.43
CA LEU A 123 24.50 1.63 20.95
C LEU A 123 25.77 1.56 20.10
N ARG A 124 26.55 0.49 20.32
CA ARG A 124 27.79 0.19 19.60
C ARG A 124 27.76 -1.23 19.04
N PRO A 125 28.52 -1.50 17.95
CA PRO A 125 28.71 -2.87 17.48
C PRO A 125 29.24 -3.77 18.60
N GLY A 126 28.53 -4.88 18.85
CA GLY A 126 28.83 -5.82 19.93
C GLY A 126 27.91 -5.71 21.15
N ASP A 127 27.09 -4.65 21.25
CA ASP A 127 26.08 -4.55 22.30
C ASP A 127 25.00 -5.63 22.11
N VAL A 128 24.52 -6.19 23.23
CA VAL A 128 23.47 -7.21 23.25
C VAL A 128 22.16 -6.56 23.67
N LEU A 129 21.14 -6.69 22.81
CA LEU A 129 19.79 -6.25 23.10
C LEU A 129 18.91 -7.45 23.46
N LEU A 130 18.24 -7.35 24.59
CA LEU A 130 17.26 -8.34 25.04
C LEU A 130 15.86 -7.77 24.79
N PRO A 131 15.05 -8.41 23.92
CA PRO A 131 13.67 -7.99 23.72
C PRO A 131 12.89 -8.05 25.04
N ALA A 132 12.07 -7.03 25.29
CA ALA A 132 11.17 -7.03 26.44
C ALA A 132 9.98 -7.99 26.21
N ASN A 133 9.57 -8.14 24.94
CA ASN A 133 8.53 -9.07 24.52
C ASN A 133 9.07 -10.00 23.44
N CYS A 134 9.47 -11.21 23.81
CA CYS A 134 9.89 -12.24 22.86
C CYS A 134 8.68 -12.91 22.23
N LYS A 135 8.65 -13.01 20.90
CA LYS A 135 7.60 -13.75 20.17
C LYS A 135 7.91 -15.24 20.03
N PHE A 136 9.18 -15.59 20.21
CA PHE A 136 9.70 -16.96 20.19
C PHE A 136 10.48 -17.23 21.46
N ASP A 137 10.35 -18.44 21.99
CA ASP A 137 11.15 -18.92 23.10
C ASP A 137 12.52 -19.45 22.64
N SER A 138 13.36 -19.85 23.60
CA SER A 138 14.68 -20.41 23.32
C SER A 138 14.65 -21.79 22.64
N ALA A 139 13.49 -22.47 22.66
CA ALA A 139 13.27 -23.71 21.94
C ALA A 139 12.76 -23.48 20.51
N GLY A 140 12.58 -22.21 20.10
CA GLY A 140 12.12 -21.83 18.77
C GLY A 140 10.61 -21.88 18.59
N GLN A 141 9.83 -22.07 19.66
CA GLN A 141 8.37 -22.06 19.61
C GLN A 141 7.83 -20.65 19.80
N GLY A 142 6.83 -20.29 19.02
CA GLY A 142 6.24 -18.96 19.08
C GLY A 142 5.03 -18.78 18.20
N PHE A 143 4.65 -17.52 17.99
CA PHE A 143 3.50 -17.15 17.17
C PHE A 143 3.91 -16.17 16.07
N LEU A 144 3.35 -16.36 14.88
CA LEU A 144 3.53 -15.47 13.75
C LEU A 144 2.20 -14.95 13.23
N THR A 145 2.10 -13.63 13.06
CA THR A 145 0.95 -13.01 12.41
C THR A 145 1.18 -12.89 10.91
N LEU A 146 0.40 -13.61 10.11
CA LEU A 146 0.41 -13.54 8.65
C LEU A 146 -0.99 -13.20 8.15
N ALA A 147 -1.09 -12.16 7.31
CA ALA A 147 -2.36 -11.71 6.72
C ALA A 147 -3.50 -11.50 7.74
N GLY A 148 -3.16 -10.97 8.93
CA GLY A 148 -4.12 -10.72 10.00
C GLY A 148 -4.54 -11.95 10.80
N ARG A 149 -3.89 -13.10 10.58
CA ARG A 149 -4.14 -14.36 11.30
C ARG A 149 -2.92 -14.77 12.10
N GLN A 150 -3.14 -15.34 13.28
CA GLN A 150 -2.08 -15.83 14.15
C GLN A 150 -1.82 -17.32 13.90
N TRP A 151 -0.56 -17.69 13.76
CA TRP A 151 -0.13 -19.06 13.49
C TRP A 151 0.86 -19.52 14.55
N ALA A 152 0.63 -20.71 15.11
CA ALA A 152 1.64 -21.39 15.92
C ALA A 152 2.81 -21.81 15.02
N ALA A 153 4.01 -21.33 15.37
CA ALA A 153 5.21 -21.44 14.56
C ALA A 153 6.35 -22.08 15.36
N GLN A 154 7.16 -22.87 14.66
CA GLN A 154 8.37 -23.48 15.21
C GLN A 154 9.55 -23.19 14.28
N THR A 155 10.65 -22.70 14.84
CA THR A 155 11.90 -22.56 14.10
C THR A 155 12.70 -23.86 14.16
N ASP A 156 13.30 -24.21 13.03
CA ASP A 156 14.24 -25.32 12.90
C ASP A 156 15.49 -24.83 12.17
N SER A 157 16.65 -25.32 12.53
CA SER A 157 17.91 -24.98 11.87
C SER A 157 18.36 -26.17 11.05
N GLN A 158 18.35 -26.04 9.72
CA GLN A 158 18.83 -27.08 8.80
C GLN A 158 19.84 -26.47 7.84
N ASP A 159 21.01 -27.09 7.71
CA ASP A 159 22.06 -26.70 6.74
C ASP A 159 22.40 -25.20 6.75
N GLN A 160 22.51 -24.59 7.95
CA GLN A 160 22.78 -23.15 8.16
C GLN A 160 21.65 -22.20 7.72
N HIS A 161 20.49 -22.74 7.34
CA HIS A 161 19.28 -22.00 7.09
C HIS A 161 18.32 -22.13 8.27
N LEU A 162 17.75 -21.00 8.69
CA LEU A 162 16.64 -21.00 9.63
C LEU A 162 15.35 -21.24 8.86
N LEU A 163 14.71 -22.37 9.12
CA LEU A 163 13.41 -22.74 8.59
C LEU A 163 12.33 -22.40 9.62
N LEU A 164 11.18 -21.97 9.12
CA LEU A 164 10.00 -21.73 9.94
C LEU A 164 8.90 -22.69 9.51
N ARG A 165 8.42 -23.51 10.44
CA ARG A 165 7.28 -24.38 10.25
C ARG A 165 6.04 -23.75 10.88
N LEU A 166 5.03 -23.50 10.06
CA LEU A 166 3.69 -23.12 10.52
C LEU A 166 2.88 -24.39 10.74
N SER A 167 2.22 -24.51 11.89
CA SER A 167 1.48 -25.72 12.26
C SER A 167 -0.02 -25.56 12.10
N HIS A 168 -0.64 -24.67 12.88
CA HIS A 168 -2.07 -24.41 12.86
C HIS A 168 -2.36 -22.94 13.15
N GLU A 169 -3.53 -22.48 12.70
CA GLU A 169 -4.06 -21.17 13.00
C GLU A 169 -4.58 -21.16 14.44
N GLU A 170 -4.10 -20.20 15.24
CA GLU A 170 -4.67 -19.92 16.54
C GLU A 170 -5.72 -18.83 16.41
N HIS A 171 -6.89 -19.09 16.96
CA HIS A 171 -7.91 -18.06 17.11
C HIS A 171 -7.51 -17.20 18.30
N SER A 172 -7.00 -16.00 18.05
CA SER A 172 -6.83 -15.00 19.10
C SER A 172 -8.22 -14.75 19.72
N HIS A 173 -8.47 -15.31 20.90
CA HIS A 173 -9.60 -14.90 21.74
C HIS A 173 -9.35 -13.45 22.14
N HIS A 174 -9.86 -12.50 21.37
CA HIS A 174 -10.06 -11.15 21.87
C HIS A 174 -11.20 -11.21 22.89
N GLU A 175 -10.85 -11.45 24.15
CA GLU A 175 -11.69 -11.00 25.26
C GLU A 175 -11.33 -9.53 25.56
N TYR A 176 -12.38 -8.70 25.45
CA TYR A 176 -12.54 -7.27 25.81
C TYR A 176 -12.05 -6.18 24.85
#